data_AF-A0A259TXX6-F1
#
_entry.id   AF-A0A259TXX6-F1
#
_cell.length_a   1.000
_cell.length_b   1.000
_cell.length_c   1.000
_cell.angle_alpha   90.00
_cell.angle_beta   90.00
_cell.angle_gamma   90.00
#
_symmetry.space_group_name_H-M   'P 1'
#
loop_
_entity.id
_entity.type
_entity.pdbx_description
1 polymer ?
#
loop_
_entity_poly.entity_id
_entity_poly.type
_entity_poly.pdbx_seq_one_letter_code
_entity_poly.pdbx_strand_id
1 'polypeptide(L)'
;MCANVMSLANDAASAIAIQAASPVTAGFPSAATDTASLNTLVPSLKTDLNTWYTAWRGKEPIEPPEAGFLGVFGTSTNFSAALGAVTPMMRMVRNDYVYAGSLAMAYEQLYSVGLALKVTAPGLDALAMTGLESIIPVVRSLSETMCRVTIRDLHNQDGSIGMSIATDAVTDTQAAWSA
;
A
#
# COMPACT_ATOMS: atom_id res chain seq x y z
N MET A 1 -18.43 -4.55 3.25
CA MET A 1 -17.00 -4.33 3.58
C MET A 1 -15.99 -5.13 2.75
N CYS A 2 -16.00 -6.48 2.72
CA CYS A 2 -15.02 -7.25 1.93
C CYS A 2 -15.03 -6.91 0.43
N ALA A 3 -16.21 -6.60 -0.14
CA ALA A 3 -16.34 -6.10 -1.51
C ALA A 3 -15.52 -4.81 -1.77
N ASN A 4 -15.47 -3.90 -0.79
CA ASN A 4 -14.74 -2.64 -0.91
C ASN A 4 -13.23 -2.85 -0.83
N VAL A 5 -12.78 -3.78 0.02
CA VAL A 5 -11.36 -4.18 0.08
C VAL A 5 -10.93 -4.88 -1.20
N MET A 6 -11.79 -5.72 -1.79
CA MET A 6 -11.51 -6.32 -3.10
C MET A 6 -11.47 -5.27 -4.22
N SER A 7 -12.34 -4.26 -4.19
CA SER A 7 -12.27 -3.14 -5.14
C SER A 7 -10.97 -2.36 -5.01
N LEU A 8 -10.56 -2.03 -3.78
CA LEU A 8 -9.27 -1.39 -3.51
C LEU A 8 -8.10 -2.22 -4.05
N ALA A 9 -8.10 -3.53 -3.80
CA ALA A 9 -7.07 -4.43 -4.28
C ALA A 9 -7.05 -4.52 -5.82
N ASN A 10 -8.20 -4.41 -6.49
CA ASN A 10 -8.26 -4.36 -7.96
C ASN A 10 -7.66 -3.08 -8.52
N ASP A 11 -7.99 -1.94 -7.93
CA ASP A 11 -7.48 -0.64 -8.35
C ASP A 11 -5.97 -0.57 -8.12
N ALA A 12 -5.51 -1.02 -6.94
CA ALA A 12 -4.10 -1.13 -6.60
C ALA A 12 -3.36 -2.05 -7.57
N ALA A 13 -3.85 -3.28 -7.81
CA ALA A 13 -3.20 -4.23 -8.72
C ALA A 13 -3.05 -3.66 -10.13
N SER A 14 -4.08 -2.97 -10.64
CA SER A 14 -4.05 -2.36 -11.97
C SER A 14 -3.02 -1.23 -12.04
N ALA A 15 -2.98 -0.36 -11.03
CA ALA A 15 -2.01 0.73 -10.96
C ALA A 15 -0.57 0.22 -10.79
N ILE A 16 -0.35 -0.76 -9.92
CA ILE A 16 0.97 -1.36 -9.68
C ILE A 16 1.48 -2.08 -10.94
N ALA A 17 0.63 -2.79 -11.67
CA ALA A 17 1.03 -3.46 -12.91
C ALA A 17 1.50 -2.47 -13.98
N ILE A 18 0.83 -1.32 -14.12
CA ILE A 18 1.26 -0.24 -15.02
C ILE A 18 2.63 0.30 -14.59
N GLN A 19 2.84 0.48 -13.30
CA GLN A 19 4.08 0.99 -12.73
C GLN A 19 5.24 -0.02 -12.89
N ALA A 20 4.99 -1.30 -12.70
CA ALA A 20 5.96 -2.38 -12.89
C ALA A 20 6.47 -2.49 -14.34
N ALA A 21 5.62 -2.14 -15.32
CA ALA A 21 6.00 -2.10 -16.73
C ALA A 21 6.75 -0.80 -17.13
N SER A 22 6.88 0.16 -16.22
CA SER A 22 7.48 1.46 -16.51
C SER A 22 9.02 1.39 -16.53
N PRO A 23 9.70 1.97 -17.54
CA PRO A 23 11.17 2.04 -17.57
C PRO A 23 11.76 3.02 -16.55
N VAL A 24 10.92 3.78 -15.84
CA VAL A 24 11.32 4.83 -14.88
C VAL A 24 12.13 4.26 -13.70
N THR A 25 12.00 2.97 -13.41
CA THR A 25 12.71 2.25 -12.33
C THR A 25 14.18 1.92 -12.66
N ALA A 26 14.64 2.09 -13.90
CA ALA A 26 15.96 1.62 -14.35
C ALA A 26 17.15 2.18 -13.54
N GLY A 27 16.95 3.31 -12.85
CA GLY A 27 17.95 3.90 -11.95
C GLY A 27 17.78 3.57 -10.47
N PHE A 28 16.71 2.91 -10.04
CA PHE A 28 16.29 2.81 -8.63
C PHE A 28 15.94 1.35 -8.25
N PRO A 29 16.95 0.52 -7.92
CA PRO A 29 16.74 -0.91 -7.66
C PRO A 29 15.78 -1.19 -6.50
N SER A 30 15.84 -0.44 -5.39
CA SER A 30 14.95 -0.67 -4.24
C SER A 30 13.49 -0.46 -4.60
N ALA A 31 13.18 0.59 -5.34
CA ALA A 31 11.83 0.86 -5.82
C ALA A 31 11.35 -0.19 -6.83
N ALA A 32 12.23 -0.68 -7.72
CA ALA A 32 11.89 -1.78 -8.62
C ALA A 32 11.52 -3.05 -7.84
N THR A 33 12.28 -3.35 -6.78
CA THR A 33 11.99 -4.46 -5.87
C THR A 33 10.65 -4.27 -5.16
N ASP A 34 10.39 -3.09 -4.59
CA ASP A 34 9.14 -2.81 -3.87
C ASP A 34 7.91 -2.92 -4.78
N THR A 35 7.96 -2.32 -5.97
CA THR A 35 6.88 -2.43 -6.96
C THR A 35 6.67 -3.89 -7.41
N ALA A 36 7.74 -4.67 -7.59
CA ALA A 36 7.63 -6.09 -7.94
C ALA A 36 7.03 -6.94 -6.81
N SER A 37 7.39 -6.64 -5.56
CA SER A 37 6.80 -7.26 -4.38
C SER A 37 5.29 -6.98 -4.31
N LEU A 38 4.87 -5.73 -4.51
CA LEU A 38 3.45 -5.37 -4.59
C LEU A 38 2.73 -6.07 -5.76
N ASN A 39 3.36 -6.14 -6.93
CA ASN A 39 2.78 -6.76 -8.12
C ASN A 39 2.53 -8.26 -7.94
N THR A 40 3.25 -8.91 -7.02
CA THR A 40 3.04 -10.31 -6.64
C THR A 40 2.06 -10.44 -5.47
N LEU A 41 2.22 -9.59 -4.45
CA LEU A 41 1.47 -9.68 -3.20
C LEU A 41 -0.01 -9.30 -3.36
N VAL A 42 -0.30 -8.17 -4.01
CA VAL A 42 -1.69 -7.66 -4.10
C VAL A 42 -2.62 -8.66 -4.82
N PRO A 43 -2.22 -9.31 -5.93
CA PRO A 43 -3.03 -10.38 -6.52
C PRO A 43 -3.25 -11.58 -5.59
N SER A 44 -2.27 -11.96 -4.76
CA SER A 44 -2.41 -13.04 -3.78
C SER A 44 -3.44 -12.67 -2.72
N LEU A 45 -3.28 -11.49 -2.10
CA LEU A 45 -4.19 -10.96 -1.08
C LEU A 45 -5.64 -10.89 -1.58
N LYS A 46 -5.82 -10.42 -2.82
CA LYS A 46 -7.12 -10.43 -3.50
C LYS A 46 -7.69 -11.84 -3.64
N THR A 47 -6.87 -12.80 -4.07
CA THR A 47 -7.30 -14.19 -4.31
C THR A 47 -7.74 -14.84 -3.00
N ASP A 48 -6.98 -14.65 -1.93
CA ASP A 48 -7.29 -15.20 -0.61
C ASP A 48 -8.59 -14.60 -0.05
N LEU A 49 -8.74 -13.27 -0.13
CA LEU A 49 -9.95 -12.57 0.30
C LEU A 49 -11.18 -13.00 -0.51
N ASN A 50 -11.04 -13.14 -1.83
CA ASN A 50 -12.13 -13.59 -2.68
C ASN A 50 -12.51 -15.06 -2.41
N THR A 51 -11.52 -15.91 -2.13
CA THR A 51 -11.74 -17.33 -1.79
C THR A 51 -12.54 -17.44 -0.50
N TRP A 52 -12.10 -16.75 0.56
CA TRP A 52 -12.83 -16.70 1.84
C TRP A 52 -14.24 -16.13 1.65
N TYR A 53 -14.35 -14.99 0.97
CA TYR A 53 -15.63 -14.32 0.79
C TYR A 53 -16.62 -15.16 -0.02
N THR A 54 -16.17 -15.89 -1.05
CA THR A 54 -17.04 -16.79 -1.83
C THR A 54 -17.54 -17.95 -0.99
N ALA A 55 -16.70 -18.53 -0.12
CA ALA A 55 -17.09 -19.62 0.76
C ALA A 55 -18.08 -19.19 1.86
N TRP A 56 -18.09 -17.90 2.19
CA TRP A 56 -18.90 -17.31 3.24
C TRP A 56 -20.20 -16.63 2.73
N ARG A 57 -20.17 -15.96 1.57
CA ARG A 57 -21.29 -15.20 0.99
C ARG A 57 -22.55 -16.07 0.91
N GLY A 58 -23.67 -15.54 1.40
CA GLY A 58 -24.97 -16.23 1.42
C GLY A 58 -25.27 -17.04 2.68
N LYS A 59 -24.41 -16.96 3.71
CA LYS A 59 -24.59 -17.60 5.03
C LYS A 59 -25.01 -16.61 6.14
N GLU A 60 -25.48 -15.41 5.80
CA GLU A 60 -25.73 -14.33 6.78
C GLU A 60 -27.20 -14.14 7.22
N PRO A 61 -27.41 -13.70 8.48
CA PRO A 61 -28.59 -12.96 8.96
C PRO A 61 -28.44 -11.42 8.99
N ILE A 62 -27.24 -10.86 8.78
CA ILE A 62 -26.95 -9.42 8.94
C ILE A 62 -26.07 -8.97 7.77
N GLU A 63 -26.50 -7.97 6.99
CA GLU A 63 -25.63 -7.38 5.96
C GLU A 63 -24.51 -6.55 6.61
N PRO A 64 -23.24 -6.75 6.21
CA PRO A 64 -22.14 -5.92 6.70
C PRO A 64 -22.29 -4.52 6.09
N PRO A 65 -22.11 -3.45 6.90
CA PRO A 65 -22.33 -2.09 6.42
C PRO A 65 -21.49 -1.80 5.16
N GLU A 66 -22.15 -1.21 4.15
CA GLU A 66 -21.50 -0.61 2.99
C GLU A 66 -20.71 0.61 3.44
N ALA A 67 -19.48 0.41 3.92
CA ALA A 67 -18.61 1.52 4.26
C ALA A 67 -18.06 2.16 2.97
N GLY A 68 -18.57 3.35 2.62
CA GLY A 68 -18.06 4.24 1.56
C GLY A 68 -16.65 4.78 1.83
N PHE A 69 -15.66 3.88 1.93
CA PHE A 69 -14.29 4.17 2.37
C PHE A 69 -13.37 4.68 1.25
N LEU A 70 -13.70 4.43 -0.02
CA LEU A 70 -12.80 4.71 -1.15
C LEU A 70 -12.82 6.15 -1.68
N GLY A 71 -13.82 6.96 -1.29
CA GLY A 71 -13.93 8.35 -1.74
C GLY A 71 -12.79 9.27 -1.27
N VAL A 72 -12.05 8.87 -0.22
CA VAL A 72 -10.97 9.68 0.37
C VAL A 72 -9.63 9.49 -0.34
N PHE A 73 -9.38 8.36 -0.99
CA PHE A 73 -8.09 8.07 -1.65
C PHE A 73 -8.00 8.62 -3.09
N GLY A 74 -9.10 9.17 -3.63
CA GLY A 74 -9.20 9.73 -4.98
C GLY A 74 -8.44 11.05 -5.22
N THR A 75 -7.53 11.48 -4.33
CA THR A 75 -6.86 12.79 -4.44
C THR A 75 -5.33 12.75 -4.31
N SER A 76 -4.67 11.62 -4.59
CA SER A 76 -3.20 11.58 -4.70
C SER A 76 -2.64 12.49 -5.81
N THR A 77 -3.50 12.96 -6.73
CA THR A 77 -3.18 13.95 -7.77
C THR A 77 -2.87 15.34 -7.19
N ASN A 78 -3.57 15.80 -6.16
CA ASN A 78 -3.46 17.17 -5.62
C ASN A 78 -2.20 17.39 -4.77
N PHE A 79 -1.71 16.36 -4.07
CA PHE A 79 -0.46 16.45 -3.29
C PHE A 79 0.77 16.58 -4.20
N SER A 80 0.77 15.95 -5.39
CA SER A 80 1.83 16.13 -6.40
C SER A 80 1.94 17.55 -6.90
N ALA A 81 0.82 18.27 -7.03
CA ALA A 81 0.82 19.65 -7.50
C ALA A 81 1.41 20.60 -6.45
N ALA A 82 1.27 20.28 -5.16
CA ALA A 82 1.77 21.09 -4.04
C ALA A 82 3.29 20.96 -3.83
N LEU A 83 3.90 19.83 -4.21
CA LEU A 83 5.34 19.56 -4.03
C LEU A 83 6.23 20.06 -5.20
N GLY A 84 5.68 20.79 -6.18
CA GLY A 84 6.42 21.19 -7.38
C GLY A 84 6.53 20.07 -8.43
N ALA A 85 7.54 20.12 -9.30
CA ALA A 85 7.74 19.12 -10.35
C ALA A 85 8.23 17.77 -9.77
N VAL A 86 7.32 17.00 -9.19
CA VAL A 86 7.60 15.63 -8.72
C VAL A 86 7.96 14.76 -9.93
N THR A 87 9.18 14.21 -9.95
CA THR A 87 9.63 13.28 -10.98
C THR A 87 8.65 12.11 -11.14
N PRO A 88 8.59 11.48 -12.32
CA PRO A 88 7.79 10.27 -12.51
C PRO A 88 8.10 9.18 -11.47
N MET A 89 9.37 9.07 -11.03
CA MET A 89 9.80 8.08 -10.05
C MET A 89 9.22 8.33 -8.65
N MET A 90 9.35 9.55 -8.12
CA MET A 90 8.77 9.91 -6.83
C MET A 90 7.25 9.70 -6.82
N ARG A 91 6.58 10.04 -7.93
CA ARG A 91 5.13 9.84 -8.07
C ARG A 91 4.75 8.37 -7.97
N MET A 92 5.53 7.50 -8.62
CA MET A 92 5.32 6.06 -8.64
C MET A 92 5.47 5.47 -7.23
N VAL A 93 6.62 5.69 -6.58
CA VAL A 93 6.88 5.20 -5.21
C VAL A 93 5.83 5.70 -4.22
N ARG A 94 5.45 6.96 -4.32
CA ARG A 94 4.39 7.54 -3.47
C ARG A 94 3.04 6.85 -3.69
N ASN A 95 2.67 6.58 -4.94
CA ASN A 95 1.41 5.91 -5.23
C ASN A 95 1.42 4.47 -4.70
N ASP A 96 2.51 3.73 -4.92
CA ASP A 96 2.71 2.39 -4.36
C ASP A 96 2.63 2.39 -2.83
N TYR A 97 3.27 3.35 -2.17
CA TYR A 97 3.19 3.53 -0.72
C TYR A 97 1.76 3.80 -0.24
N VAL A 98 1.02 4.68 -0.92
CA VAL A 98 -0.38 4.99 -0.60
C VAL A 98 -1.27 3.75 -0.79
N TYR A 99 -1.10 2.99 -1.87
CA TYR A 99 -1.87 1.77 -2.10
C TYR A 99 -1.58 0.72 -1.03
N ALA A 100 -0.30 0.47 -0.73
CA ALA A 100 0.10 -0.48 0.30
C ALA A 100 -0.44 -0.08 1.69
N GLY A 101 -0.33 1.20 2.06
CA GLY A 101 -0.88 1.71 3.32
C GLY A 101 -2.40 1.64 3.39
N SER A 102 -3.10 1.91 2.27
CA SER A 102 -4.56 1.80 2.19
C SER A 102 -5.02 0.35 2.37
N LEU A 103 -4.29 -0.61 1.78
CA LEU A 103 -4.55 -2.03 1.98
C LEU A 103 -4.30 -2.42 3.44
N ALA A 104 -3.19 -2.00 4.06
CA ALA A 104 -2.92 -2.26 5.47
C ALA A 104 -4.08 -1.79 6.37
N MET A 105 -4.52 -0.53 6.24
CA MET A 105 -5.67 -0.02 7.00
C MET A 105 -6.96 -0.82 6.74
N ALA A 106 -7.22 -1.22 5.50
CA ALA A 106 -8.39 -2.02 5.16
C ALA A 106 -8.34 -3.41 5.84
N TYR A 107 -7.16 -4.03 5.89
CA TYR A 107 -6.94 -5.30 6.58
C TYR A 107 -7.04 -5.16 8.11
N GLU A 108 -6.61 -4.04 8.72
CA GLU A 108 -6.81 -3.76 10.15
C GLU A 108 -8.31 -3.68 10.51
N GLN A 109 -9.08 -3.00 9.67
CA GLN A 109 -10.52 -2.92 9.86
C GLN A 109 -11.16 -4.31 9.68
N LEU A 110 -10.75 -5.09 8.67
CA LEU A 110 -11.24 -6.46 8.47
C LEU A 110 -10.94 -7.34 9.67
N TYR A 111 -9.77 -7.20 10.29
CA TYR A 111 -9.41 -7.93 11.50
C TYR A 111 -10.39 -7.61 12.64
N SER A 112 -10.65 -6.32 12.86
CA SER A 112 -11.60 -5.87 13.89
C SER A 112 -13.02 -6.41 13.65
N VAL A 113 -13.47 -6.42 12.39
CA VAL A 113 -14.75 -7.02 12.01
C VAL A 113 -14.76 -8.53 12.18
N GLY A 114 -13.67 -9.21 11.82
CA GLY A 114 -13.52 -10.66 12.02
C GLY A 114 -13.58 -11.06 13.49
N LEU A 115 -13.00 -10.26 14.39
CA LEU A 115 -13.13 -10.45 15.83
C LEU A 115 -14.58 -10.24 16.29
N ALA A 116 -15.25 -9.18 15.84
CA ALA A 116 -16.62 -8.86 16.23
C ALA A 116 -17.64 -9.89 15.72
N LEU A 117 -17.42 -10.45 14.53
CA LEU A 117 -18.33 -11.36 13.84
C LEU A 117 -17.85 -12.81 13.88
N LYS A 118 -16.98 -13.18 14.83
CA LYS A 118 -16.28 -14.48 14.84
C LYS A 118 -17.16 -15.72 14.65
N VAL A 119 -18.40 -15.67 15.13
CA VAL A 119 -19.40 -16.76 14.97
C VAL A 119 -19.99 -16.78 13.56
N THR A 120 -20.33 -15.62 12.99
CA THR A 120 -20.99 -15.51 11.69
C THR A 120 -20.01 -15.46 10.52
N ALA A 121 -18.77 -15.02 10.75
CA ALA A 121 -17.69 -14.87 9.76
C ALA A 121 -16.39 -15.55 10.25
N PRO A 122 -16.38 -16.88 10.45
CA PRO A 122 -15.22 -17.57 10.99
C PRO A 122 -14.00 -17.45 10.08
N GLY A 123 -12.84 -17.22 10.69
CA GLY A 123 -11.55 -17.16 10.00
C GLY A 123 -11.24 -15.82 9.31
N LEU A 124 -12.15 -14.84 9.35
CA LEU A 124 -11.87 -13.50 8.80
C LEU A 124 -10.77 -12.78 9.59
N ASP A 125 -10.74 -12.95 10.91
CA ASP A 125 -9.69 -12.42 11.79
C ASP A 125 -8.31 -12.97 11.40
N ALA A 126 -8.19 -14.28 11.27
CA ALA A 126 -6.94 -14.91 10.87
C ALA A 126 -6.49 -14.48 9.46
N LEU A 127 -7.40 -14.51 8.48
CA LEU A 127 -7.12 -14.05 7.12
C LEU A 127 -6.66 -12.59 7.10
N ALA A 128 -7.33 -11.73 7.89
CA ALA A 128 -7.00 -10.33 7.93
C ALA A 128 -5.60 -10.09 8.51
N MET A 129 -5.25 -10.82 9.58
CA MET A 129 -3.92 -10.74 10.19
C MET A 129 -2.82 -11.24 9.24
N THR A 130 -3.02 -12.37 8.55
CA THR A 130 -2.09 -12.84 7.52
C THR A 130 -1.85 -11.79 6.43
N GLY A 131 -2.91 -11.09 6.02
CA GLY A 131 -2.80 -9.99 5.06
C GLY A 131 -1.97 -8.82 5.59
N LEU A 132 -2.17 -8.43 6.85
CA LEU A 132 -1.37 -7.39 7.53
C LEU A 132 0.11 -7.77 7.60
N GLU A 133 0.40 -8.97 8.10
CA GLU A 133 1.77 -9.47 8.24
C GLU A 133 2.51 -9.50 6.89
N SER A 134 1.78 -9.69 5.80
CA SER A 134 2.34 -9.70 4.45
C SER A 134 2.57 -8.29 3.88
N ILE A 135 1.67 -7.34 4.13
CA ILE A 135 1.74 -5.99 3.52
C ILE A 135 2.60 -5.02 4.33
N ILE A 136 2.66 -5.14 5.66
CA ILE A 136 3.41 -4.22 6.54
C ILE A 136 4.90 -4.13 6.18
N PRO A 137 5.62 -5.24 5.91
CA PRO A 137 7.03 -5.16 5.50
C PRO A 137 7.23 -4.34 4.21
N VAL A 138 6.28 -4.43 3.27
CA VAL A 138 6.33 -3.69 2.00
C VAL A 138 6.04 -2.21 2.23
N VAL A 139 5.08 -1.87 3.10
CA VAL A 139 4.80 -0.48 3.51
C VAL A 139 6.06 0.14 4.13
N ARG A 140 6.73 -0.57 5.04
CA ARG A 140 7.99 -0.12 5.64
C ARG A 140 9.06 0.13 4.57
N SER A 141 9.29 -0.84 3.68
CA SER A 141 10.29 -0.72 2.62
C SER A 141 10.02 0.48 1.70
N LEU A 142 8.76 0.67 1.28
CA LEU A 142 8.34 1.81 0.45
C LEU A 142 8.54 3.15 1.16
N SER A 143 8.35 3.21 2.48
CA SER A 143 8.65 4.40 3.29
C SER A 143 10.12 4.78 3.19
N GLU A 144 11.03 3.80 3.33
CA GLU A 144 12.47 4.02 3.17
C GLU A 144 12.84 4.44 1.75
N THR A 145 12.28 3.74 0.75
CA THR A 145 12.50 4.04 -0.67
C THR A 145 12.04 5.46 -1.00
N MET A 146 10.91 5.92 -0.45
CA MET A 146 10.41 7.28 -0.65
C MET A 146 11.43 8.33 -0.17
N CYS A 147 12.00 8.17 1.03
CA CYS A 147 13.06 9.05 1.53
C CYS A 147 14.28 9.08 0.59
N ARG A 148 14.75 7.90 0.15
CA ARG A 148 15.93 7.78 -0.72
C ARG A 148 15.72 8.40 -2.10
N VAL A 149 14.55 8.16 -2.70
CA VAL A 149 14.20 8.71 -4.02
C VAL A 149 14.07 10.22 -3.95
N THR A 150 13.38 10.76 -2.93
CA THR A 150 13.24 12.21 -2.76
C THR A 150 14.60 12.90 -2.62
N ILE A 151 15.48 12.43 -1.74
CA ILE A 151 16.81 13.03 -1.56
C ILE A 151 17.66 12.92 -2.82
N ARG A 152 17.61 11.78 -3.53
CA ARG A 152 18.34 11.62 -4.79
C ARG A 152 17.86 12.57 -5.87
N ASP A 153 16.55 12.75 -5.99
CA ASP A 153 16.00 13.67 -6.99
C ASP A 153 16.30 15.13 -6.67
N LEU A 154 16.34 15.49 -5.39
CA LEU A 154 16.81 16.80 -4.95
C LEU A 154 18.31 16.98 -5.24
N HIS A 155 19.14 15.99 -4.96
CA HIS A 155 20.57 16.01 -5.30
C HIS A 155 20.81 16.14 -6.81
N ASN A 156 20.02 15.47 -7.64
CA ASN A 156 20.13 15.59 -9.10
C ASN A 156 19.73 16.97 -9.61
N GLN A 157 18.85 17.69 -8.89
CA GLN A 157 18.47 19.08 -9.21
C GLN A 157 19.50 20.08 -8.68
N ASP A 158 20.05 19.81 -7.50
CA ASP A 158 21.06 20.61 -6.82
C ASP A 158 22.12 19.71 -6.19
N GLY A 159 23.26 19.59 -6.88
CA GLY A 159 24.37 18.74 -6.48
C GLY A 159 25.04 19.15 -5.15
N SER A 160 24.66 20.29 -4.57
CA SER A 160 25.12 20.69 -3.23
C SER A 160 24.43 19.92 -2.11
N ILE A 161 23.27 19.30 -2.38
CA ILE A 161 22.52 18.51 -1.39
C ILE A 161 23.23 17.19 -1.17
N GLY A 162 23.67 16.91 0.06
CA GLY A 162 24.41 15.69 0.38
C GLY A 162 23.53 14.43 0.35
N MET A 163 23.95 13.40 -0.39
CA MET A 163 23.25 12.10 -0.44
C MET A 163 23.21 11.37 0.91
N SER A 164 24.07 11.73 1.87
CA SER A 164 24.06 11.17 3.23
C SER A 164 22.75 11.46 3.97
N ILE A 165 22.07 12.57 3.65
CA ILE A 165 20.78 12.98 4.23
C ILE A 165 19.71 11.90 4.03
N ALA A 166 19.82 11.08 2.97
CA ALA A 166 18.90 9.97 2.75
C ALA A 166 18.96 8.92 3.87
N THR A 167 20.13 8.72 4.47
CA THR A 167 20.30 7.78 5.59
C THR A 167 19.65 8.34 6.85
N ASP A 168 19.90 9.61 7.16
CA ASP A 168 19.31 10.30 8.32
C ASP A 168 17.77 10.31 8.20
N ALA A 169 17.24 10.66 7.02
CA ALA A 169 15.81 10.64 6.76
C ALA A 169 15.18 9.25 6.95
N VAL A 170 15.85 8.19 6.49
CA VAL A 170 15.39 6.81 6.72
C VAL A 170 15.44 6.50 8.22
N THR A 171 16.56 6.75 8.90
CA THR A 171 16.71 6.46 10.33
C THR A 171 15.65 7.16 11.16
N ASP A 172 15.46 8.47 10.98
CA ASP A 172 14.52 9.27 11.76
C ASP A 172 13.07 8.84 11.52
N THR A 173 12.69 8.58 10.26
CA THR A 173 11.33 8.14 9.93
C THR A 173 11.04 6.73 10.43
N GLN A 174 11.99 5.80 10.33
CA GLN A 174 11.82 4.44 10.86
C GLN A 174 11.82 4.40 12.39
N ALA A 175 12.58 5.28 13.04
CA ALA A 175 12.52 5.46 14.49
C ALA A 175 11.12 5.95 14.91
N ALA A 176 10.53 6.91 14.19
CA ALA A 176 9.18 7.39 14.47
C ALA A 176 8.10 6.29 14.34
N TRP A 177 8.29 5.32 13.43
CA TRP A 177 7.39 4.17 13.29
C TRP A 177 7.50 3.14 14.41
N SER A 178 8.58 3.17 15.17
CA SER A 178 8.90 2.17 16.20
C SER A 178 8.76 2.72 17.63
N ALA A 179 8.40 4.00 17.78
CA ALA A 179 8.23 4.71 19.04
C ALA A 179 6.78 4.62 19.54
#